data_AF-A0A1F8T2I0-F1
#
_entry.id   AF-A0A1F8T2I0-F1
#
_cell.length_a   1.000
_cell.length_b   1.000
_cell.length_c   1.000
_cell.angle_alpha   90.00
_cell.angle_beta   90.00
_cell.angle_gamma   90.00
#
_symmetry.space_group_name_H-M   'P 1'
#
loop_
_entity.id
_entity.type
_entity.pdbx_description
1 polymer ?
#
loop_
_entity_poly.entity_id
_entity_poly.type
_entity_poly.pdbx_seq_one_letter_code
_entity_poly.pdbx_strand_id
1 'polypeptide(L)'
;MPGYYVEGLFANKQGVKKRRKKGVFPASSIEPYARSIWANNTQEAIQIATAELDGGEWTEGPHVSQTTEEQRMRSMGAPEFPGLSTRPPKSRKH
;
A
#
# COMPACT_ATOMS: atom_id res chain seq x y z
N MET A 1 -13.53 3.66 -8.55
CA MET A 1 -12.11 3.39 -8.87
C MET A 1 -11.55 2.49 -7.78
N PRO A 2 -10.82 1.42 -8.13
CA PRO A 2 -10.22 0.54 -7.13
C PRO A 2 -9.21 1.27 -6.23
N GLY A 3 -9.13 0.86 -4.97
CA GLY A 3 -8.15 1.36 -4.01
C GLY A 3 -6.92 0.47 -3.96
N TYR A 4 -5.74 1.08 -4.06
CA TYR A 4 -4.44 0.42 -3.92
C TYR A 4 -3.76 0.94 -2.67
N TYR A 5 -3.23 0.05 -1.85
CA TYR A 5 -2.35 0.42 -0.75
C TYR A 5 -0.91 0.34 -1.22
N VAL A 6 -0.20 1.46 -1.16
CA VAL A 6 1.20 1.56 -1.56
C VAL A 6 2.04 1.81 -0.32
N GLU A 7 3.00 0.94 -0.08
CA GLU A 7 3.92 1.00 1.05
C GLU A 7 5.37 0.80 0.62
N GLY A 8 6.32 1.41 1.34
CA GLY A 8 7.73 1.25 1.05
C GLY A 8 8.60 2.25 1.79
N LEU A 9 9.91 2.15 1.58
CA LEU A 9 10.88 3.11 2.10
C LEU A 9 11.37 4.01 0.97
N PHE A 10 11.46 5.31 1.25
CA PHE A 10 12.00 6.27 0.31
C PHE A 10 13.01 7.18 0.99
N ALA A 11 14.00 7.64 0.25
CA ALA A 11 14.91 8.68 0.69
C ALA A 11 14.34 10.04 0.30
N ASN A 12 14.26 10.97 1.25
CA ASN A 12 13.82 12.32 0.97
C ASN A 12 14.81 13.09 0.06
N LYS A 13 14.38 14.24 -0.47
CA LYS A 13 15.19 15.08 -1.36
C LYS A 13 16.59 15.41 -0.83
N GLN A 14 16.75 15.56 0.48
CA GLN A 14 18.07 15.78 1.09
C GLN A 14 18.92 14.51 1.09
N GLY A 15 18.32 13.36 1.37
CA GLY A 15 18.92 12.04 1.25
C GLY A 15 19.40 11.75 -0.16
N VAL A 16 18.58 12.04 -1.18
CA VAL A 16 18.94 11.89 -2.59
C VAL A 16 20.14 12.75 -2.97
N LYS A 17 20.16 14.04 -2.55
CA LYS A 17 21.32 14.92 -2.78
C LYS A 17 22.60 14.38 -2.12
N LYS A 18 22.50 13.85 -0.90
CA LYS A 18 23.64 13.26 -0.18
C LYS A 18 24.12 11.95 -0.83
N ARG A 19 23.21 11.10 -1.30
CA ARG A 19 23.53 9.88 -2.05
C ARG A 19 24.35 10.20 -3.30
N ARG A 20 23.93 11.21 -4.08
CA ARG A 20 24.69 11.65 -5.28
C ARG A 20 26.14 12.05 -4.95
N LYS A 21 26.39 12.54 -3.74
CA LYS A 21 27.73 12.96 -3.29
C LYS A 21 28.55 11.83 -2.65
N LYS A 22 27.91 10.93 -1.91
CA LYS A 22 28.58 9.91 -1.07
C LYS A 22 28.35 8.46 -1.50
N GLY A 23 27.51 8.22 -2.50
CA GLY A 23 27.12 6.89 -2.99
C GLY A 23 26.04 6.18 -2.16
N VAL A 24 25.77 6.62 -0.93
CA VAL A 24 24.87 5.91 0.02
C VAL A 24 23.79 6.84 0.56
N PHE A 25 22.59 6.30 0.77
CA PHE A 25 21.52 7.01 1.47
C PHE A 25 21.83 7.09 2.97
N PRO A 26 21.83 8.31 3.57
CA PRO A 26 21.92 8.42 5.02
C PRO A 26 20.66 7.82 5.66
N ALA A 27 20.81 6.98 6.68
CA ALA A 27 19.68 6.38 7.40
C ALA A 27 18.70 7.44 7.94
N SER A 28 19.21 8.59 8.36
CA SER A 28 18.39 9.73 8.83
C SER A 28 17.60 10.46 7.74
N SER A 29 17.72 10.04 6.49
CA SER A 29 17.00 10.62 5.36
C SER A 29 16.07 9.60 4.68
N ILE A 30 15.95 8.40 5.25
CA ILE A 30 15.02 7.35 4.81
C ILE A 30 13.74 7.50 5.63
N GLU A 31 12.62 7.58 4.95
CA GLU A 31 11.29 7.77 5.52
C GLU A 31 10.35 6.65 5.03
N PRO A 32 9.43 6.18 5.87
CA PRO A 32 8.39 5.26 5.45
C PRO A 32 7.31 5.98 4.68
N TYR A 33 6.85 5.36 3.59
CA TYR A 33 5.66 5.75 2.86
C TYR A 33 4.62 4.64 3.01
N ALA A 34 3.38 5.02 3.34
CA ALA A 34 2.26 4.09 3.47
C ALA A 34 0.95 4.85 3.24
N ARG A 35 0.35 4.72 2.06
CA ARG A 35 -0.89 5.42 1.69
C ARG A 35 -1.82 4.58 0.84
N SER A 36 -3.12 4.87 0.96
CA SER A 36 -4.14 4.36 0.06
C SER A 36 -4.35 5.35 -1.09
N ILE A 37 -4.24 4.85 -2.31
CA ILE A 37 -4.36 5.61 -3.56
C ILE A 37 -5.50 5.03 -4.39
N TRP A 38 -6.42 5.88 -4.84
CA TRP A 38 -7.41 5.49 -5.83
C TRP A 38 -6.80 5.62 -7.22
N ALA A 39 -6.77 4.51 -7.96
CA ALA A 39 -6.21 4.46 -9.30
C ALA A 39 -7.00 3.47 -10.16
N ASN A 40 -6.79 3.51 -11.47
CA ASN A 40 -7.33 2.59 -12.44
C ASN A 40 -6.55 1.27 -12.47
N ASN A 41 -5.24 1.33 -12.19
CA ASN A 41 -4.34 0.17 -12.18
C ASN A 41 -3.17 0.38 -11.19
N THR A 42 -2.45 -0.70 -10.88
CA THR A 42 -1.28 -0.71 -9.99
C THR A 42 -0.18 0.27 -10.43
N GLN A 43 0.07 0.37 -11.74
CA GLN A 43 1.14 1.23 -12.26
C GLN A 43 0.82 2.72 -12.05
N GLU A 44 -0.44 3.11 -12.24
CA GLU A 44 -0.92 4.46 -11.97
C GLU A 44 -0.83 4.78 -10.47
N ALA A 45 -1.17 3.84 -9.59
CA ALA A 45 -0.98 4.02 -8.15
C ALA A 45 0.49 4.28 -7.78
N ILE A 46 1.43 3.55 -8.39
CA ILE A 46 2.88 3.77 -8.19
C ILE A 46 3.30 5.15 -8.70
N GLN A 47 2.79 5.58 -9.85
CA GLN A 47 3.11 6.90 -10.40
C GLN A 47 2.64 8.02 -9.48
N ILE A 48 1.42 7.91 -8.95
CA ILE A 48 0.88 8.87 -7.98
C ILE A 48 1.73 8.87 -6.70
N ALA A 49 2.02 7.69 -6.14
CA ALA A 49 2.86 7.57 -4.95
C ALA A 49 4.25 8.18 -5.14
N THR A 50 4.86 7.94 -6.31
CA THR A 50 6.18 8.46 -6.66
C THR A 50 6.15 9.97 -6.85
N ALA A 51 5.08 10.52 -7.43
CA ALA A 51 4.89 11.96 -7.57
C ALA A 51 4.74 12.66 -6.21
N GLU A 52 4.10 12.01 -5.23
CA GLU A 52 3.96 12.54 -3.86
C GLU A 52 5.28 12.64 -3.10
N LEU A 53 6.36 11.96 -3.53
CA LEU A 53 7.64 11.98 -2.83
C LEU A 53 8.39 13.33 -2.93
N ASP A 54 7.89 14.32 -3.69
CA ASP A 54 8.47 15.67 -3.87
C ASP A 54 9.99 15.67 -4.16
N GLY A 55 10.42 14.80 -5.08
CA GLY A 55 11.83 14.64 -5.44
C GLY A 55 12.64 13.79 -4.46
N GLY A 56 11.96 13.05 -3.58
CA GLY A 56 12.48 11.84 -2.96
C GLY A 56 12.58 10.68 -3.97
N GLU A 57 13.29 9.64 -3.57
CA GLU A 57 13.55 8.45 -4.40
C GLU A 57 13.33 7.20 -3.56
N TRP A 58 12.62 6.23 -4.11
CA TRP A 58 12.44 4.92 -3.48
C TRP A 58 13.81 4.27 -3.19
N THR A 59 14.02 3.83 -1.94
CA THR A 59 15.25 3.09 -1.60
C THR A 59 15.18 1.68 -2.16
N GLU A 60 13.98 1.11 -2.14
CA GLU A 60 13.58 -0.17 -2.72
C GLU A 60 12.23 0.04 -3.41
N GLY A 61 11.91 -0.75 -4.43
CA GLY A 61 10.65 -0.60 -5.16
C GLY A 61 9.43 -0.64 -4.24
N PRO A 62 8.41 0.22 -4.45
CA PRO A 62 7.24 0.24 -3.58
C PRO A 62 6.44 -1.06 -3.70
N HIS A 63 5.96 -1.55 -2.57
CA HIS A 63 5.03 -2.66 -2.50
C HIS A 63 3.61 -2.14 -2.70
N VAL A 64 2.85 -2.80 -3.57
CA VAL A 64 1.47 -2.40 -3.87
C VAL A 64 0.54 -3.57 -3.65
N SER A 65 -0.41 -3.38 -2.74
CA SER A 65 -1.49 -4.33 -2.48
C SER A 65 -2.81 -3.74 -2.96
N GLN A 66 -3.59 -4.52 -3.71
CA GLN A 66 -4.95 -4.12 -4.06
C GLN A 66 -5.84 -4.31 -2.83
N THR A 67 -6.31 -3.21 -2.25
CA THR A 67 -7.24 -3.27 -1.13
C THR A 67 -8.64 -3.38 -1.72
N THR A 68 -9.15 -4.60 -1.86
CA THR A 68 -10.56 -4.79 -2.21
C THR A 68 -11.44 -4.27 -1.09
N GLU A 69 -12.60 -3.69 -1.42
CA GLU A 69 -13.52 -3.12 -0.45
C GLU A 69 -13.96 -4.17 0.61
N GLU A 70 -14.09 -5.44 0.21
CA GLU A 70 -14.33 -6.59 1.11
C GLU A 70 -13.20 -6.84 2.10
N GLN A 71 -11.93 -6.69 1.67
CA GLN A 71 -10.77 -6.84 2.54
C GLN A 71 -10.67 -5.67 3.52
N ARG A 72 -11.06 -4.46 3.10
CA ARG A 72 -11.21 -3.29 3.99
C ARG A 72 -12.33 -3.50 5.03
N MET A 73 -13.47 -4.07 4.64
CA MET A 73 -14.58 -4.40 5.54
C MET A 73 -14.20 -5.49 6.57
N ARG A 74 -13.37 -6.47 6.18
CA ARG A 74 -12.82 -7.47 7.12
C ARG A 74 -11.80 -6.86 8.09
N SER A 75 -10.89 -6.01 7.62
CA SER A 75 -9.83 -5.42 8.46
C SER A 75 -10.32 -4.33 9.41
N MET A 76 -11.40 -3.61 9.08
CA MET A 76 -12.02 -2.64 9.99
C MET A 76 -13.04 -3.27 10.95
N GLY A 77 -13.18 -4.60 10.96
CA GLY A 77 -14.10 -5.29 11.84
C GLY A 77 -15.52 -4.77 11.67
N ALA A 78 -16.18 -5.13 10.56
CA ALA A 78 -17.63 -5.18 10.60
C ALA A 78 -18.01 -5.99 11.86
N PRO A 79 -18.82 -5.45 12.80
CA PRO A 79 -19.32 -6.28 13.88
C PRO A 79 -20.00 -7.48 13.23
N GLU A 80 -19.47 -8.68 13.48
CA GLU A 80 -20.25 -9.88 13.23
C GLU A 80 -21.47 -9.73 14.12
N PHE A 81 -22.62 -9.35 13.56
CA PHE A 81 -23.88 -9.40 14.28
C PHE A 81 -24.08 -10.87 14.65
N PRO A 82 -23.97 -11.25 15.95
CA PRO A 82 -24.21 -12.62 16.34
C PRO A 82 -25.73 -12.82 16.30
N GLY A 83 -26.25 -13.30 15.17
CA GLY A 83 -27.70 -13.47 15.03
C GLY A 83 -28.24 -14.08 13.74
N LEU A 84 -27.47 -14.19 12.65
CA LEU A 84 -27.95 -14.82 11.41
C LEU A 84 -26.96 -15.87 10.92
N SER A 85 -27.05 -17.05 11.52
CA SER A 85 -26.46 -18.27 10.97
C SER A 85 -27.06 -18.56 9.59
N THR A 86 -26.43 -18.11 8.51
CA THR A 86 -26.69 -18.68 7.18
C THR A 86 -26.02 -20.06 7.15
N ARG A 87 -26.83 -21.05 7.51
CA ARG A 87 -26.55 -22.49 7.43
C ARG A 87 -25.74 -22.83 6.16
N PRO A 88 -24.55 -23.45 6.25
CA PRO A 88 -23.83 -23.89 5.07
C PRO A 88 -24.64 -24.98 4.34
N PRO A 89 -24.72 -24.98 3.00
CA PRO A 89 -25.39 -26.03 2.26
C PRO A 89 -24.64 -27.35 2.46
N LYS A 90 -25.32 -28.34 3.06
CA LYS A 90 -24.83 -29.71 3.16
C LYS A 90 -24.60 -30.26 1.76
N SER A 91 -23.35 -30.60 1.45
CA SER A 91 -22.97 -31.49 0.37
C SER A 91 -23.81 -32.78 0.45
N ARG A 92 -24.64 -33.02 -0.56
CA ARG A 92 -25.24 -34.34 -0.83
C ARG A 92 -24.31 -35.05 -1.81
N LYS A 93 -23.48 -35.96 -1.30
CA LYS A 93 -23.00 -37.09 -2.11
C LYS A 93 -24.09 -38.16 -2.08
N HIS A 94 -24.54 -38.58 -3.26
CA HIS A 94 -25.29 -39.80 -3.48
C HIS A 94 -24.70 -40.52 -4.70
#